data_AF-A0AAX1EGG8-F1
#
_entry.id   AF-A0AAX1EGG8-F1
#
_cell.length_a   1.000
_cell.length_b   1.000
_cell.length_c   1.000
_cell.angle_alpha   90.00
_cell.angle_beta   90.00
_cell.angle_gamma   90.00
#
_symmetry.space_group_name_H-M   'P 1'
#
loop_
_entity.id
_entity.type
_entity.pdbx_description
1 polymer ?
#
loop_
_entity_poly.entity_id
_entity_poly.type
_entity_poly.pdbx_seq_one_letter_code
_entity_poly.pdbx_strand_id
1 'polypeptide(L)'
;MKNYIRLFLLSALLLTAQFSFADKSNIQVRNDFQFQIQQYHTQRQGGQELNVYVRYALKKDLDSSQYPDYRLLRKQVLDYLEPSDELPTNTYWEIIAERIGDDLFAQFPIEGVSVQLLVFPNESGEIYEPGFHGPIFTKGKIDPLNVNPPIISNPSQ
;
A
#
# COMPACT_ATOMS: atom_id res chain seq x y z
N MET A 1 26.78 -70.90 -12.04
CA MET A 1 26.26 -71.33 -13.35
C MET A 1 24.78 -71.00 -13.42
N LYS A 2 24.37 -70.42 -14.56
CA LYS A 2 23.01 -70.33 -15.12
C LYS A 2 22.02 -69.31 -14.54
N ASN A 3 22.05 -68.14 -15.20
CA ASN A 3 20.88 -67.33 -15.54
C ASN A 3 19.87 -68.11 -16.39
N TYR A 4 18.59 -67.95 -16.09
CA TYR A 4 17.46 -67.93 -17.04
C TYR A 4 16.45 -66.90 -16.47
N ILE A 5 16.21 -65.73 -17.08
CA ILE A 5 15.37 -65.48 -18.28
C ILE A 5 13.94 -66.01 -18.03
N ARG A 6 12.83 -65.27 -18.12
CA ARG A 6 12.45 -63.90 -18.53
C ARG A 6 10.94 -63.76 -18.22
N LEU A 7 10.49 -62.54 -17.90
CA LEU A 7 9.24 -61.91 -18.37
C LEU A 7 7.88 -62.59 -18.08
N PHE A 8 7.07 -62.01 -17.18
CA PHE A 8 5.69 -61.53 -17.43
C PHE A 8 5.00 -61.19 -16.09
N LEU A 9 4.80 -59.90 -15.83
CA LEU A 9 3.54 -59.29 -15.37
C LEU A 9 3.80 -57.80 -15.08
N LEU A 10 3.85 -57.04 -16.18
CA LEU A 10 3.35 -55.67 -16.17
C LEU A 10 1.89 -55.70 -15.71
N SER A 11 1.48 -54.65 -15.00
CA SER A 11 0.11 -54.29 -14.57
C SER A 11 -0.28 -54.68 -13.14
N ALA A 12 -0.96 -53.74 -12.49
CA ALA A 12 -1.30 -53.64 -11.06
C ALA A 12 -0.07 -53.31 -10.19
N LEU A 13 0.08 -52.14 -9.58
CA LEU A 13 -0.93 -51.22 -9.11
C LEU A 13 -0.22 -49.87 -8.89
N LEU A 14 -0.19 -49.02 -9.91
CA LEU A 14 -0.03 -47.57 -9.71
C LEU A 14 -1.36 -47.09 -9.10
N LEU A 15 -1.60 -47.44 -7.84
CA LEU A 15 -2.68 -46.86 -7.06
C LEU A 15 -2.21 -45.47 -6.68
N THR A 16 -2.53 -44.54 -7.59
CA THR A 16 -2.91 -43.16 -7.34
C THR A 16 -3.08 -42.83 -5.85
N ALA A 17 -1.98 -42.53 -5.17
CA ALA A 17 -1.99 -41.53 -4.13
C ALA A 17 -1.74 -40.18 -4.81
N GLN A 18 -2.66 -39.80 -5.70
CA GLN A 18 -2.90 -38.39 -5.95
C GLN A 18 -3.48 -37.86 -4.64
N PHE A 19 -2.61 -37.53 -3.69
CA PHE A 19 -2.95 -36.57 -2.68
C PHE A 19 -3.20 -35.27 -3.43
N SER A 20 -4.44 -35.10 -3.90
CA SER A 20 -5.00 -33.77 -4.02
C SER A 20 -4.91 -33.20 -2.62
N PHE A 21 -3.82 -32.47 -2.36
CA PHE A 21 -3.89 -31.39 -1.41
C PHE A 21 -5.01 -30.51 -1.98
N ALA A 22 -6.22 -30.71 -1.47
CA ALA A 22 -7.19 -29.64 -1.47
C ALA A 22 -6.45 -28.50 -0.78
N ASP A 23 -5.90 -27.61 -1.59
CA ASP A 23 -5.46 -26.31 -1.15
C ASP A 23 -6.74 -25.77 -0.53
N LYS A 24 -6.83 -25.81 0.81
CA LYS A 24 -7.79 -24.99 1.52
C LYS A 24 -7.37 -23.61 1.06
N SER A 25 -8.05 -23.09 0.04
CA SER A 25 -7.94 -21.69 -0.31
C SER A 25 -8.20 -21.00 1.01
N ASN A 26 -7.12 -20.52 1.62
CA ASN A 26 -7.20 -19.82 2.87
C ASN A 26 -7.83 -18.51 2.45
N ILE A 27 -9.17 -18.46 2.49
CA ILE A 27 -9.91 -17.26 2.13
C ILE A 27 -9.43 -16.21 3.11
N GLN A 28 -8.50 -15.39 2.64
CA GLN A 28 -7.94 -14.30 3.42
C GLN A 28 -9.02 -13.22 3.46
N VAL A 29 -9.85 -13.29 4.49
CA VAL A 29 -10.77 -12.19 4.81
C VAL A 29 -9.92 -11.04 5.34
N ARG A 30 -9.96 -9.91 4.65
CA ARG A 30 -9.28 -8.66 5.03
C ARG A 30 -10.33 -7.55 5.09
N ASN A 31 -10.25 -6.71 6.13
CA ASN A 31 -11.11 -5.55 6.28
C ASN A 31 -10.27 -4.29 6.07
N ASP A 32 -10.36 -3.73 4.85
CA ASP A 32 -9.62 -2.56 4.44
C ASP A 32 -10.50 -1.32 4.53
N PHE A 33 -9.92 -0.23 5.02
CA PHE A 33 -10.51 1.10 4.95
C PHE A 33 -9.57 2.03 4.18
N GLN A 34 -10.15 2.89 3.35
CA GLN A 34 -9.40 3.89 2.59
C GLN A 34 -10.03 5.27 2.77
N PHE A 35 -9.19 6.28 2.96
CA PHE A 35 -9.58 7.68 2.88
C PHE A 35 -8.60 8.48 2.02
N GLN A 36 -9.02 9.70 1.69
CA GLN A 36 -8.22 10.64 0.94
C GLN A 36 -8.28 12.04 1.56
N ILE A 37 -7.21 12.80 1.38
CA ILE A 37 -7.13 14.24 1.58
C ILE A 37 -6.88 14.82 0.20
N GLN A 38 -7.75 15.71 -0.25
CA GLN A 38 -7.68 16.27 -1.61
C GLN A 38 -7.18 17.69 -1.58
N GLN A 39 -6.37 18.05 -2.59
CA GLN A 39 -5.93 19.41 -2.91
C GLN A 39 -5.34 20.13 -1.70
N TYR A 40 -4.57 19.41 -0.89
CA TYR A 40 -3.94 19.97 0.29
C TYR A 40 -2.80 20.87 -0.15
N HIS A 41 -2.82 22.12 0.30
CA HIS A 41 -1.74 23.08 0.06
C HIS A 41 -0.79 23.06 1.26
N THR A 42 0.47 22.71 1.03
CA THR A 42 1.49 22.61 2.07
C THR A 42 2.51 23.72 1.97
N GLN A 43 3.15 24.10 3.08
CA GLN A 43 4.32 24.98 3.06
C GLN A 43 5.62 24.27 2.66
N ARG A 44 5.59 22.95 2.44
CA ARG A 44 6.74 22.17 1.97
C ARG A 44 7.07 22.49 0.51
N GLN A 45 8.34 22.38 0.17
CA GLN A 45 8.86 22.42 -1.21
C GLN A 45 8.29 23.53 -2.11
N GLY A 46 8.21 24.75 -1.57
CA GLY A 46 7.77 25.90 -2.37
C GLY A 46 6.25 26.03 -2.54
N GLY A 47 5.45 25.45 -1.65
CA GLY A 47 4.01 25.66 -1.66
C GLY A 47 3.22 24.62 -2.45
N GLN A 48 3.71 23.38 -2.50
CA GLN A 48 3.12 22.32 -3.35
C GLN A 48 1.65 22.03 -3.00
N GLU A 49 0.89 21.58 -4.00
CA GLU A 49 -0.43 20.99 -3.82
C GLU A 49 -0.32 19.47 -3.94
N LEU A 50 -1.00 18.72 -3.06
CA LEU A 50 -1.04 17.26 -3.15
C LEU A 50 -2.37 16.64 -2.75
N ASN A 51 -2.66 15.50 -3.37
CA ASN A 51 -3.61 14.53 -2.87
C ASN A 51 -2.87 13.48 -2.05
N VAL A 52 -3.48 13.06 -0.93
CA VAL A 52 -2.96 11.99 -0.08
C VAL A 52 -3.98 10.89 0.00
N TYR A 53 -3.55 9.66 -0.27
CA TYR A 53 -4.37 8.46 -0.13
C TYR A 53 -3.79 7.58 0.95
N VAL A 54 -4.63 7.11 1.85
CA VAL A 54 -4.25 6.16 2.89
C VAL A 54 -5.21 5.01 2.86
N ARG A 55 -4.69 3.79 2.73
CA ARG A 55 -5.42 2.54 2.91
C ARG A 55 -4.80 1.77 4.05
N TYR A 56 -5.61 1.22 4.94
CA TYR A 56 -5.13 0.35 6.01
C TYR A 56 -6.02 -0.88 6.15
N ALA A 57 -5.40 -1.98 6.57
CA ALA A 57 -6.05 -3.24 6.87
C ALA A 57 -6.12 -3.40 8.40
N LEU A 58 -7.32 -3.62 8.94
CA LEU A 58 -7.50 -3.88 10.37
C LEU A 58 -6.87 -5.21 10.77
N LYS A 59 -6.35 -5.30 12.00
CA LYS A 59 -5.91 -6.59 12.55
C LYS A 59 -7.07 -7.60 12.53
N LYS A 60 -6.73 -8.87 12.36
CA LYS A 60 -7.69 -9.97 12.47
C LYS A 60 -8.29 -10.03 13.86
N ASP A 61 -9.54 -10.46 13.92
CA ASP A 61 -10.30 -10.69 15.16
C ASP A 61 -10.37 -9.47 16.09
N LEU A 62 -10.20 -8.27 15.53
CA LEU A 62 -10.33 -7.02 16.24
C LEU A 62 -11.82 -6.79 16.57
N ASP A 63 -12.12 -6.51 17.84
CA ASP A 63 -13.48 -6.14 18.21
C ASP A 63 -13.85 -4.79 17.59
N SER A 64 -15.11 -4.61 17.18
CA SER A 64 -15.56 -3.37 16.54
C SER A 64 -15.34 -2.12 17.40
N SER A 65 -15.37 -2.24 18.72
CA SER A 65 -15.06 -1.15 19.66
C SER A 65 -13.60 -0.71 19.63
N GLN A 66 -12.71 -1.53 19.07
CA GLN A 66 -11.28 -1.27 18.91
C GLN A 66 -10.94 -0.73 17.52
N TYR A 67 -11.93 -0.59 16.62
CA TYR A 67 -11.70 -0.03 15.30
C TYR A 67 -11.19 1.41 15.46
N PRO A 68 -10.08 1.77 14.81
CA PRO A 68 -9.53 3.10 14.96
C PRO A 68 -10.47 4.13 14.35
N ASP A 69 -10.60 5.28 15.02
CA ASP A 69 -11.26 6.43 14.43
C ASP A 69 -10.41 6.99 13.29
N TYR A 70 -10.87 6.83 12.05
CA TYR A 70 -10.15 7.29 10.85
C TYR A 70 -9.83 8.80 10.88
N ARG A 71 -10.58 9.60 11.67
CA ARG A 71 -10.30 11.04 11.83
C ARG A 71 -8.99 11.28 12.57
N LEU A 72 -8.59 10.38 13.49
CA LEU A 72 -7.31 10.45 14.18
C LEU A 72 -6.16 10.09 13.23
N LEU A 73 -6.33 9.05 12.41
CA LEU A 73 -5.36 8.71 11.36
C LEU A 73 -5.17 9.89 10.39
N ARG A 74 -6.28 10.48 9.93
CA ARG A 74 -6.25 11.65 9.05
C ARG A 74 -5.55 12.83 9.72
N LYS A 75 -5.81 13.10 11.00
CA LYS A 75 -5.13 14.17 11.73
C LYS A 75 -3.61 13.93 11.73
N GLN A 76 -3.17 12.72 12.04
CA GLN A 76 -1.75 12.40 12.07
C GLN A 76 -1.10 12.57 10.70
N VAL A 77 -1.77 12.15 9.62
CA VAL A 77 -1.29 12.40 8.25
C VAL A 77 -1.09 13.90 8.01
N LEU A 78 -2.06 14.74 8.37
CA LEU A 78 -1.97 16.20 8.20
C LEU A 78 -0.78 16.81 8.94
N ASP A 79 -0.45 16.30 10.13
CA ASP A 79 0.67 16.80 10.93
C ASP A 79 2.03 16.61 10.19
N TYR A 80 2.16 15.61 9.31
CA TYR A 80 3.34 15.42 8.44
C TYR A 80 3.32 16.27 7.17
N LEU A 81 2.15 16.75 6.74
CA LEU A 81 2.06 17.54 5.52
C LEU A 81 2.63 18.93 5.70
N GLU A 82 2.77 19.45 6.93
CA GLU A 82 3.45 20.72 7.20
C GLU A 82 4.90 20.51 7.65
N PRO A 83 5.82 21.45 7.34
CA PRO A 83 7.19 21.42 7.86
C PRO A 83 7.24 21.39 9.39
N SER A 84 8.24 20.69 9.93
CA SER A 84 8.58 20.69 11.35
C SER A 84 10.10 20.76 11.53
N ASP A 85 10.56 20.95 12.76
CA ASP A 85 11.99 20.93 13.09
C ASP A 85 12.65 19.59 12.72
N GLU A 86 11.92 18.48 12.88
CA GLU A 86 12.40 17.14 12.54
C GLU A 86 12.31 16.83 11.04
N LEU A 87 11.30 17.37 10.36
CA LEU A 87 11.02 17.17 8.95
C LEU A 87 10.91 18.53 8.25
N PRO A 88 12.05 19.19 7.95
CA PRO A 88 12.08 20.54 7.40
C PRO A 88 11.45 20.63 6.00
N THR A 89 11.22 21.86 5.53
CA THR A 89 10.52 22.20 4.26
C THR A 89 11.03 21.44 3.03
N ASN A 90 12.32 21.14 2.96
CA ASN A 90 12.97 20.46 1.83
C ASN A 90 13.07 18.94 1.99
N THR A 91 12.39 18.36 2.98
CA THR A 91 12.32 16.90 3.15
C THR A 91 11.67 16.26 1.92
N TYR A 92 12.26 15.16 1.46
CA TYR A 92 11.77 14.39 0.32
C TYR A 92 10.41 13.75 0.61
N TRP A 93 9.54 13.68 -0.40
CA TRP A 93 8.21 13.10 -0.27
C TRP A 93 8.26 11.64 0.18
N GLU A 94 9.25 10.89 -0.30
CA GLU A 94 9.52 9.49 0.07
C GLU A 94 9.64 9.34 1.59
N ILE A 95 10.41 10.23 2.23
CA ILE A 95 10.59 10.26 3.68
C ILE A 95 9.27 10.62 4.36
N ILE A 96 8.52 11.58 3.82
CA ILE A 96 7.20 11.96 4.38
C ILE A 96 6.23 10.76 4.35
N ALA A 97 6.13 10.05 3.21
CA ALA A 97 5.26 8.89 3.07
C ALA A 97 5.67 7.72 3.98
N GLU A 98 6.97 7.47 4.09
CA GLU A 98 7.54 6.48 5.01
C GLU A 98 7.19 6.80 6.46
N ARG A 99 7.41 8.05 6.91
CA ARG A 99 7.11 8.48 8.28
C ARG A 99 5.62 8.38 8.60
N ILE A 100 4.75 8.82 7.69
CA ILE A 100 3.30 8.65 7.85
C ILE A 100 2.97 7.16 8.01
N GLY A 101 3.44 6.31 7.10
CA GLY A 101 3.11 4.89 7.11
C GLY A 101 3.64 4.16 8.35
N ASP A 102 4.88 4.43 8.75
CA ASP A 102 5.50 3.83 9.93
C ASP A 102 4.74 4.18 11.20
N ASP A 103 4.41 5.44 11.39
CA ASP A 103 3.74 5.90 12.60
C ASP A 103 2.29 5.45 12.66
N LEU A 104 1.56 5.47 11.53
CA LEU A 104 0.22 4.91 11.46
C LEU A 104 0.23 3.40 11.80
N PHE A 105 1.22 2.67 11.29
CA PHE A 105 1.36 1.23 11.57
C PHE A 105 1.69 0.95 13.05
N ALA A 106 2.49 1.81 13.67
CA ALA A 106 2.90 1.65 15.07
C ALA A 106 1.79 2.02 16.06
N GLN A 107 0.99 3.06 15.75
CA GLN A 107 0.06 3.67 16.71
C GLN A 107 -1.37 3.12 16.63
N PHE A 108 -1.78 2.54 15.51
CA PHE A 108 -3.15 2.03 15.32
C PHE A 108 -3.20 0.50 15.27
N PRO A 109 -4.35 -0.13 15.60
CA PRO A 109 -4.52 -1.58 15.59
C PRO A 109 -4.74 -2.12 14.16
N ILE A 110 -3.78 -1.85 13.27
CA ILE A 110 -3.78 -2.26 11.86
C ILE A 110 -2.72 -3.34 11.61
N GLU A 111 -2.96 -4.21 10.63
CA GLU A 111 -1.99 -5.24 10.19
C GLU A 111 -1.29 -4.89 8.87
N GLY A 112 -1.74 -3.82 8.22
CA GLY A 112 -1.07 -3.24 7.06
C GLY A 112 -1.53 -1.82 6.78
N VAL A 113 -0.66 -1.03 6.15
CA VAL A 113 -0.95 0.33 5.69
C VAL A 113 -0.23 0.60 4.37
N SER A 114 -0.89 1.33 3.48
CA SER A 114 -0.30 1.89 2.27
C SER A 114 -0.66 3.37 2.19
N VAL A 115 0.34 4.19 1.89
CA VAL A 115 0.26 5.65 1.79
C VAL A 115 0.76 6.03 0.41
N GLN A 116 -0.05 6.77 -0.35
CA GLN A 116 0.34 7.33 -1.63
C GLN A 116 0.20 8.85 -1.57
N LEU A 117 1.29 9.55 -1.85
CA LEU A 117 1.27 10.99 -2.05
C LEU A 117 1.27 11.25 -3.55
N LEU A 118 0.34 12.08 -4.00
CA LEU A 118 0.22 12.51 -5.39
C LEU A 118 0.36 14.03 -5.41
N VAL A 119 1.59 14.48 -5.65
CA VAL A 119 2.01 15.86 -5.78
C VAL A 119 1.63 16.37 -7.16
N PHE A 120 1.04 17.56 -7.20
CA PHE A 120 0.62 18.22 -8.43
C PHE A 120 1.83 18.87 -9.09
N PRO A 121 1.86 18.99 -10.42
CA PRO A 121 2.91 19.74 -11.09
C PRO A 121 2.85 21.20 -10.65
N ASN A 122 3.99 21.76 -10.23
CA ASN A 122 4.10 23.17 -9.89
C ASN A 122 4.78 23.95 -11.02
N GLU A 123 4.00 24.71 -11.78
CA GLU A 123 4.51 25.54 -12.88
C GLU A 123 5.32 26.76 -12.40
N SER A 124 5.27 27.09 -11.11
CA SER A 124 6.00 28.22 -10.52
C SER A 124 7.39 27.87 -9.99
N GLY A 125 7.78 26.59 -10.03
CA GLY A 125 9.10 26.14 -9.58
C GLY A 125 10.24 26.55 -10.53
N GLU A 126 11.41 26.86 -9.98
CA GLU A 126 12.63 27.14 -10.75
C GLU A 126 13.14 25.91 -11.56
N ILE A 127 12.62 24.73 -11.25
CA ILE A 127 13.00 23.44 -11.82
C ILE A 127 11.77 22.87 -12.55
N TYR A 128 11.99 22.39 -13.78
CA TYR A 128 10.96 21.68 -14.54
C TYR A 128 10.64 20.35 -13.85
N GLU A 129 9.56 20.34 -13.07
CA GLU A 129 9.05 19.13 -12.42
C GLU A 129 8.38 18.21 -13.45
N PRO A 130 8.34 16.88 -13.19
CA PRO A 130 7.46 16.01 -13.93
C PRO A 130 5.98 16.45 -13.74
N GLY A 131 5.06 15.77 -14.44
CA GLY A 131 3.64 15.92 -14.15
C GLY A 131 3.29 15.46 -12.73
N PHE A 132 2.09 14.93 -12.53
CA PHE A 132 1.76 14.33 -11.24
C PHE A 132 2.79 13.27 -10.83
N HIS A 133 3.29 13.37 -9.59
CA HIS A 133 4.36 12.51 -9.10
C HIS A 133 4.22 12.28 -7.59
N GLY A 134 5.05 11.41 -7.04
CA GLY A 134 5.11 11.18 -5.60
C GLY A 134 5.24 9.70 -5.24
N PRO A 135 5.57 9.40 -3.98
CA PRO A 135 5.84 8.05 -3.51
C PRO A 135 4.59 7.25 -3.20
N ILE A 136 4.80 5.93 -3.21
CA ILE A 136 3.92 4.95 -2.56
C ILE A 136 4.75 4.23 -1.51
N PHE A 137 4.34 4.31 -0.26
CA PHE A 137 4.91 3.54 0.85
C PHE A 137 3.92 2.48 1.30
N THR A 138 4.39 1.26 1.57
CA THR A 138 3.52 0.15 2.03
C THR A 138 4.23 -0.68 3.08
N LYS A 139 3.52 -1.00 4.16
CA LYS A 139 4.02 -1.80 5.28
C LYS A 139 2.96 -2.79 5.77
N GLY A 140 3.39 -4.00 6.11
CA GLY A 140 2.52 -5.05 6.64
C GLY A 140 1.72 -5.80 5.58
N LYS A 141 0.62 -6.43 5.98
CA LYS A 141 -0.18 -7.36 5.16
C LYS A 141 -1.28 -6.61 4.39
N ILE A 142 -0.87 -5.78 3.44
CA ILE A 142 -1.78 -5.05 2.55
C ILE A 142 -1.15 -4.88 1.17
N ASP A 143 -2.00 -4.77 0.15
CA ASP A 143 -1.53 -4.44 -1.20
C ASP A 143 -1.18 -2.95 -1.29
N PRO A 144 -0.15 -2.58 -2.07
CA PRO A 144 0.18 -1.19 -2.27
C PRO A 144 -0.96 -0.44 -2.96
N LEU A 145 -1.16 0.82 -2.58
CA LEU A 145 -1.99 1.75 -3.31
C LEU A 145 -1.44 1.95 -4.72
N ASN A 146 -2.36 2.14 -5.66
CA ASN A 146 -2.06 2.46 -7.05
C ASN A 146 -3.19 3.33 -7.61
N VAL A 147 -3.39 4.49 -6.98
CA VAL A 147 -4.39 5.47 -7.45
C VAL A 147 -3.79 6.23 -8.62
N ASN A 148 -4.47 6.19 -9.75
CA ASN A 148 -4.01 6.91 -10.94
C ASN A 148 -4.14 8.42 -10.73
N PRO A 149 -3.20 9.22 -11.29
CA PRO A 149 -3.36 10.66 -11.36
C PRO A 149 -4.65 11.07 -12.09
N PRO A 150 -5.25 12.22 -11.77
CA PRO A 150 -6.37 12.77 -12.52
C PRO A 150 -6.03 12.93 -14.01
N ILE A 151 -7.00 12.62 -14.88
CA ILE A 151 -6.90 12.96 -16.29
C ILE A 151 -7.20 14.46 -16.42
N ILE A 152 -6.18 15.26 -16.75
CA ILE A 152 -6.38 16.66 -17.10
C ILE A 152 -6.87 16.67 -18.56
N SER A 153 -8.18 16.83 -18.77
CA SER A 153 -8.68 17.17 -20.09
C SER A 153 -8.24 18.59 -20.41
N ASN A 154 -7.34 18.78 -21.38
CA ASN A 154 -7.09 20.10 -21.92
C ASN A 154 -8.45 20.70 -22.35
N PRO A 155 -8.88 21.86 -21.83
CA PRO A 155 -9.98 22.57 -22.44
C PRO A 155 -9.56 22.84 -23.89
N SER A 156 -10.44 22.47 -24.81
CA SER A 156 -10.25 22.52 -26.25
C SER A 156 -9.54 23.81 -26.67
N GLN A 157 -8.39 23.68 -27.35
CA GLN A 157 -7.83 24.77 -28.14
C GLN A 157 -8.77 25.15 -29.28
#